data_AF-F5XP73-F1
#
_entry.id   AF-F5XP73-F1
#
_cell.length_a   1.000
_cell.length_b   1.000
_cell.length_c   1.000
_cell.angle_alpha   90.00
_cell.angle_beta   90.00
_cell.angle_gamma   90.00
#
_symmetry.space_group_name_H-M   'P 1'
#
loop_
_entity.id
_entity.type
_entity.pdbx_description
1 polymer ?
#
loop_
_entity_poly.entity_id
_entity_poly.type
_entity_poly.pdbx_seq_one_letter_code
_entity_poly.pdbx_strand_id
1 'polypeptide(L)'
;MDGETVAEGKSYDERAVLVADGHGSIGLHFRTFAGTRRVTWFEHTNAPAALAANKTLVGGVDLEPEAGSKAARRRIWMHQHPRLYAGRQIVLAAIGLAAGVLVTWLLGRLWHLIPWDWVPQIKLPRIPWPDIPWPSIPWPGLPDINLPDWLGTVLDAAKFVAPVVFAGWLAVRESRRRRESKRR
;
A
#
# COMPACT_ATOMS: atom_id res chain seq x y z
N MET A 1 6.96 -0.97 -34.46
CA MET A 1 7.64 0.32 -34.20
C MET A 1 7.52 1.15 -35.47
N ASP A 2 7.61 2.48 -35.40
CA ASP A 2 7.66 3.35 -36.59
C ASP A 2 6.54 3.13 -37.63
N GLY A 3 5.30 2.92 -37.14
CA GLY A 3 4.12 2.69 -37.97
C GLY A 3 3.81 1.22 -38.27
N GLU A 4 4.70 0.30 -37.90
CA GLU A 4 4.52 -1.14 -38.06
C GLU A 4 4.08 -1.83 -36.76
N THR A 5 3.08 -2.72 -36.86
CA THR A 5 2.60 -3.52 -35.73
C THR A 5 3.51 -4.72 -35.51
N VAL A 6 4.25 -4.72 -34.41
CA VAL A 6 5.23 -5.77 -34.06
C VAL A 6 4.73 -6.78 -33.03
N ALA A 7 3.69 -6.44 -32.26
CA ALA A 7 3.05 -7.32 -31.30
C ALA A 7 1.63 -6.80 -30.97
N GLU A 8 0.66 -7.70 -30.87
CA GLU A 8 -0.70 -7.40 -30.41
C GLU A 8 -1.11 -8.39 -29.33
N GLY A 9 -1.83 -7.91 -28.31
CA GLY A 9 -2.34 -8.74 -27.24
C GLY A 9 -3.52 -8.09 -26.55
N LYS A 10 -4.44 -8.91 -26.03
CA LYS A 10 -5.58 -8.46 -25.22
C LYS A 10 -5.35 -8.83 -23.78
N SER A 11 -5.68 -7.92 -22.88
CA SER A 11 -5.62 -8.14 -21.44
C SER A 11 -6.81 -7.47 -20.77
N TYR A 12 -7.33 -8.15 -19.75
CA TYR A 12 -8.37 -7.61 -18.86
C TYR A 12 -7.77 -7.07 -17.56
N ASP A 13 -6.47 -7.29 -17.33
CA ASP A 13 -5.79 -6.78 -16.16
C ASP A 13 -5.45 -5.30 -16.32
N GLU A 14 -5.42 -4.59 -15.19
CA GLU A 14 -4.93 -3.20 -15.15
C GLU A 14 -3.46 -3.07 -15.55
N ARG A 15 -2.73 -4.19 -15.61
CA ARG A 15 -1.34 -4.27 -16.04
C ARG A 15 -1.19 -5.35 -17.08
N ALA A 16 -0.74 -4.96 -18.27
CA ALA A 16 -0.44 -5.90 -19.34
C ALA A 16 1.01 -5.75 -19.78
N VAL A 17 1.54 -6.79 -20.39
CA VAL A 17 2.85 -6.75 -21.05
C VAL A 17 2.68 -7.26 -22.47
N LEU A 18 3.26 -6.54 -23.41
CA LEU A 18 3.43 -6.97 -24.79
C LEU A 18 4.91 -7.26 -24.99
N VAL A 19 5.24 -8.44 -25.48
CA VAL A 19 6.61 -8.82 -25.83
C VAL A 19 6.71 -8.80 -27.35
N ALA A 20 7.74 -8.14 -27.88
CA ALA A 20 8.04 -8.13 -29.29
C ALA A 20 9.39 -8.80 -29.50
N ASP A 21 9.42 -9.86 -30.30
CA ASP A 21 10.64 -10.61 -30.57
C ASP A 21 11.71 -9.69 -31.17
N GLY A 22 12.90 -9.66 -30.55
CA GLY A 22 14.01 -8.80 -30.96
C GLY A 22 13.88 -7.31 -30.62
N HIS A 23 12.74 -6.86 -30.07
CA HIS A 23 12.48 -5.44 -29.76
C HIS A 23 12.20 -5.14 -28.27
N GLY A 24 12.32 -6.15 -27.42
CA GLY A 24 12.07 -6.05 -25.97
C GLY A 24 10.59 -6.18 -25.62
N SER A 25 10.18 -5.57 -24.51
CA SER A 25 8.79 -5.63 -24.03
C SER A 25 8.25 -4.28 -23.59
N ILE A 26 6.93 -4.12 -23.72
CA ILE A 26 6.19 -2.92 -23.33
C ILE A 26 5.25 -3.28 -22.20
N GLY A 27 5.46 -2.68 -21.04
CA GLY A 27 4.53 -2.69 -19.93
C GLY A 27 3.48 -1.59 -20.07
N LEU A 28 2.22 -1.99 -20.01
CA LEU A 28 1.05 -1.10 -20.06
C LEU A 28 0.39 -1.06 -18.69
N HIS A 29 0.10 0.15 -18.21
CA HIS A 29 -0.69 0.38 -17.01
C HIS A 29 -1.97 1.08 -17.39
N PHE A 30 -3.08 0.39 -17.25
CA PHE A 30 -4.41 0.92 -17.48
C PHE A 30 -4.98 1.52 -16.19
N ARG A 31 -6.02 2.32 -16.36
CA ARG A 31 -6.90 2.69 -15.25
C ARG A 31 -8.13 1.80 -15.36
N THR A 32 -8.67 1.36 -14.24
CA THR A 32 -9.85 0.47 -14.12
C THR A 32 -11.00 0.82 -15.07
N PHE A 33 -11.16 2.10 -15.45
CA PHE A 33 -12.18 2.58 -16.39
C PHE A 33 -11.69 3.67 -17.37
N ALA A 34 -10.40 3.71 -17.71
CA ALA A 34 -9.89 4.70 -18.67
C ALA A 34 -8.72 4.16 -19.51
N GLY A 35 -8.30 4.93 -20.51
CA GLY A 35 -7.15 4.60 -21.35
C GLY A 35 -5.83 4.50 -20.60
N THR A 36 -4.80 4.10 -21.34
CA THR A 36 -3.45 3.82 -20.84
C THR A 36 -2.88 5.01 -20.05
N ARG A 37 -2.46 4.74 -18.82
CA ARG A 37 -1.92 5.74 -17.89
C ARG A 37 -0.40 5.86 -17.99
N ARG A 38 0.29 4.74 -18.19
CA ARG A 38 1.75 4.68 -18.28
C ARG A 38 2.15 3.56 -19.22
N VAL A 39 3.17 3.82 -20.02
CA VAL A 39 3.80 2.87 -20.91
C VAL A 39 5.30 2.87 -20.60
N THR A 40 5.84 1.71 -20.28
CA THR A 40 7.26 1.55 -19.96
C THR A 40 7.84 0.50 -20.88
N TRP A 41 8.94 0.82 -21.55
CA TRP A 41 9.70 -0.13 -22.33
C TRP A 41 10.73 -0.84 -21.46
N PHE A 42 10.90 -2.14 -21.63
CA PHE A 42 11.85 -2.99 -20.93
C PHE A 42 12.66 -3.79 -21.95
N GLU A 43 13.94 -4.02 -21.64
CA GLU A 43 14.85 -4.79 -22.49
C GLU A 43 14.54 -6.30 -22.49
N HIS A 44 13.74 -6.77 -21.53
CA HIS A 44 13.40 -8.18 -21.38
C HIS A 44 12.59 -8.70 -22.58
N THR A 45 13.04 -9.81 -23.16
CA THR A 45 12.38 -10.52 -24.27
C THR A 45 11.54 -11.71 -23.81
N ASN A 46 11.55 -12.02 -22.51
CA ASN A 46 10.75 -13.08 -21.90
C ASN A 46 9.56 -12.51 -21.13
N ALA A 47 8.35 -12.94 -21.50
CA ALA A 47 7.09 -12.50 -20.89
C ALA A 47 7.05 -12.54 -19.34
N PRO A 48 7.50 -13.61 -18.65
CA PRO A 48 7.43 -13.64 -17.18
C PRO A 48 8.35 -12.61 -16.51
N ALA A 49 9.55 -12.38 -17.02
CA ALA A 49 10.45 -11.38 -16.44
C ALA A 49 9.99 -9.95 -16.78
N ALA A 50 9.49 -9.72 -17.99
CA ALA A 50 8.88 -8.46 -18.37
C ALA A 50 7.65 -8.13 -17.52
N LEU A 51 6.81 -9.12 -17.20
CA LEU A 51 5.68 -8.96 -16.30
C LEU A 51 6.14 -8.65 -14.86
N ALA A 52 7.18 -9.32 -14.37
CA ALA A 52 7.74 -9.03 -13.06
C ALA A 52 8.30 -7.60 -12.98
N ALA A 53 9.07 -7.17 -13.97
CA ALA A 53 9.59 -5.81 -14.07
C ALA A 53 8.47 -4.76 -14.16
N ASN A 54 7.43 -5.04 -14.96
CA ASN A 54 6.25 -4.16 -15.07
C ASN A 54 5.47 -4.06 -13.75
N LYS A 55 5.40 -5.15 -12.97
CA LYS A 55 4.72 -5.18 -11.67
C LYS A 55 5.48 -4.38 -10.61
N THR A 56 6.80 -4.45 -10.60
CA THR A 56 7.65 -3.75 -9.62
C THR A 56 7.99 -2.32 -10.03
N LEU A 57 7.79 -1.96 -11.30
CA LEU A 57 8.22 -0.68 -11.88
C LEU A 57 9.73 -0.44 -11.70
N VAL A 58 10.51 -1.51 -11.68
CA VAL A 58 11.96 -1.48 -11.54
C VAL A 58 12.59 -1.75 -12.89
N GLY A 59 13.46 -0.85 -13.32
CA GLY A 59 14.07 -0.87 -14.66
C GLY A 59 13.13 -0.35 -15.74
N GLY A 60 13.65 -0.25 -16.96
CA GLY A 60 12.92 0.22 -18.13
C GLY A 60 12.90 1.74 -18.32
N VAL A 61 12.49 2.15 -19.51
CA VAL A 61 12.38 3.55 -19.94
C VAL A 61 10.91 3.90 -20.09
N ASP A 62 10.45 4.89 -19.31
CA ASP A 62 9.10 5.41 -19.44
C ASP A 62 8.96 6.17 -20.75
N LEU A 63 8.00 5.77 -21.59
CA LEU A 63 7.73 6.48 -22.83
C LEU A 63 7.04 7.80 -22.53
N GLU A 64 7.40 8.82 -23.30
CA GLU A 64 6.75 10.11 -23.22
C GLU A 64 5.39 10.08 -23.92
N PRO A 65 4.35 10.66 -23.28
CA PRO A 65 3.05 10.73 -23.91
C PRO A 65 3.12 11.67 -25.12
N GLU A 66 2.41 11.32 -26.18
CA GLU A 66 2.28 12.15 -27.38
C GLU A 66 1.82 13.58 -27.01
N ALA A 67 2.38 14.58 -27.71
CA ALA A 67 2.06 15.97 -27.48
C ALA A 67 0.56 16.24 -27.70
N GLY A 68 -0.07 16.96 -26.77
CA GLY A 68 -1.51 17.29 -26.85
C GLY A 68 -2.47 16.25 -26.27
N SER A 69 -2.01 15.01 -26.00
CA SER A 69 -2.83 13.97 -25.37
C SER A 69 -3.32 14.32 -23.97
N LYS A 70 -4.37 13.62 -23.51
CA LYS A 70 -4.85 13.71 -22.12
C LYS A 70 -3.75 13.34 -21.12
N ALA A 71 -2.87 12.39 -21.47
CA ALA A 71 -1.73 12.00 -20.65
C ALA A 71 -0.68 13.11 -20.54
N ALA A 72 -0.35 13.78 -21.65
CA ALA A 72 0.57 14.93 -21.66
C ALA A 72 0.03 16.10 -20.82
N ARG A 73 -1.25 16.46 -20.99
CA ARG A 73 -1.89 17.53 -20.17
C ARG A 73 -1.86 17.21 -18.68
N ARG A 74 -2.12 15.95 -18.31
CA ARG A 74 -2.04 15.50 -16.91
C ARG A 74 -0.63 15.61 -16.35
N ARG A 75 0.38 15.21 -17.13
CA ARG A 75 1.80 15.31 -16.73
C ARG A 75 2.21 16.76 -16.51
N ILE A 76 1.83 17.67 -17.42
CA ILE A 76 2.05 19.11 -17.28
C ILE A 76 1.39 19.63 -16.00
N TRP A 77 0.12 19.29 -15.79
CA TRP A 77 -0.61 19.73 -14.58
C TRP A 77 0.04 19.21 -13.29
N MET A 78 0.50 17.96 -13.27
CA MET A 78 1.22 17.36 -12.13
C MET A 78 2.54 18.09 -11.84
N HIS A 79 3.27 18.50 -12.87
CA HIS A 79 4.51 19.28 -12.72
C HIS A 79 4.23 20.69 -12.21
N GLN A 80 3.13 21.31 -12.64
CA GLN A 80 2.74 22.66 -12.21
C GLN A 80 2.16 22.68 -10.79
N HIS A 81 1.50 21.60 -10.34
CA HIS A 81 0.79 21.56 -9.05
C HIS A 81 1.24 20.40 -8.13
N PRO A 82 2.55 20.30 -7.79
CA PRO A 82 3.06 19.17 -7.01
C PRO A 82 2.44 19.08 -5.61
N ARG A 83 2.15 20.23 -4.98
CA ARG A 83 1.56 20.29 -3.63
C ARG A 83 0.10 19.84 -3.63
N LEU A 84 -0.69 20.24 -4.62
CA LEU A 84 -2.09 19.81 -4.74
C LEU A 84 -2.19 18.31 -5.01
N TYR A 85 -1.28 17.77 -5.84
CA TYR A 85 -1.24 16.34 -6.12
C TYR A 85 -0.91 15.53 -4.86
N ALA A 86 0.11 15.93 -4.09
CA ALA A 86 0.46 15.28 -2.84
C ALA A 86 -0.67 15.42 -1.80
N GLY A 87 -1.27 16.62 -1.67
CA GLY A 87 -2.37 16.88 -0.75
C GLY A 87 -3.60 16.01 -1.02
N ARG A 88 -3.98 15.83 -2.30
CA ARG A 88 -5.12 14.98 -2.66
C ARG A 88 -4.92 13.52 -2.25
N GLN A 89 -3.71 12.99 -2.36
CA GLN A 89 -3.41 11.62 -1.94
C GLN A 89 -3.53 11.47 -0.42
N ILE A 90 -3.05 12.46 0.34
CA ILE A 90 -3.19 12.48 1.80
C ILE A 90 -4.67 12.56 2.20
N VAL A 91 -5.45 13.41 1.54
CA VAL A 91 -6.90 13.54 1.79
C VAL A 91 -7.63 12.22 1.51
N LEU A 92 -7.33 11.55 0.38
CA LEU A 92 -7.95 10.26 0.07
C LEU A 92 -7.58 9.18 1.10
N ALA A 93 -6.33 9.13 1.53
CA ALA A 93 -5.90 8.21 2.59
C ALA A 93 -6.61 8.51 3.93
N ALA A 94 -6.73 9.79 4.30
CA ALA A 94 -7.42 10.21 5.50
C ALA A 94 -8.93 9.86 5.46
N ILE A 95 -9.59 10.03 4.31
CA ILE A 95 -10.97 9.60 4.10
C ILE A 95 -11.10 8.08 4.30
N GLY A 96 -10.17 7.29 3.75
CA GLY A 96 -10.17 5.84 3.92
C GLY A 96 -10.08 5.41 5.39
N LEU A 97 -9.19 6.04 6.17
CA LEU A 97 -9.07 5.78 7.60
C LEU A 97 -10.34 6.19 8.36
N ALA A 98 -10.86 7.39 8.10
CA ALA A 98 -12.07 7.89 8.73
C ALA A 98 -13.28 6.99 8.43
N ALA A 99 -13.41 6.52 7.19
CA ALA A 99 -14.45 5.58 6.78
C ALA A 99 -14.32 4.24 7.53
N GLY A 100 -13.10 3.70 7.65
CA GLY A 100 -12.86 2.48 8.42
C GLY A 100 -13.28 2.62 9.89
N VAL A 101 -12.87 3.71 10.55
CA VAL A 101 -13.27 4.02 11.93
C VAL A 101 -14.79 4.16 12.05
N LEU A 102 -15.42 4.88 11.12
CA LEU A 102 -16.87 5.08 11.11
C LEU A 102 -17.62 3.75 10.95
N VAL A 103 -17.17 2.86 10.06
CA VAL A 103 -17.77 1.54 9.86
C VAL A 103 -17.60 0.68 11.11
N THR A 104 -16.41 0.64 11.71
CA THR A 104 -16.18 -0.10 12.96
C THR A 104 -17.06 0.42 14.09
N TRP A 105 -17.15 1.75 14.24
CA TRP A 105 -18.02 2.39 15.22
C TRP A 105 -19.49 2.04 14.98
N LEU A 106 -19.95 2.10 13.73
CA LEU A 106 -21.33 1.78 13.37
C LEU A 106 -21.65 0.30 13.62
N LEU A 107 -20.73 -0.61 13.29
CA LEU A 107 -20.88 -2.05 13.58
C LEU A 107 -20.98 -2.31 15.09
N GLY A 108 -20.13 -1.67 15.91
CA GLY A 108 -20.23 -1.76 17.37
C GLY A 108 -21.56 -1.23 17.91
N ARG A 109 -22.07 -0.13 17.33
CA ARG A 109 -23.39 0.40 17.69
C ARG A 109 -24.53 -0.54 17.31
N LEU A 110 -24.47 -1.11 16.11
CA LEU A 110 -25.47 -2.06 15.61
C LEU A 110 -25.40 -3.42 16.31
N TRP A 111 -24.24 -3.83 16.82
CA TRP A 111 -24.03 -5.09 17.55
C TRP A 111 -24.96 -5.23 18.77
N HIS A 112 -25.23 -4.11 19.47
CA HIS A 112 -26.13 -4.09 20.62
C HIS A 112 -27.61 -4.13 20.25
N LEU A 113 -27.96 -3.89 18.98
CA LEU A 113 -29.34 -3.95 18.48
C LEU A 113 -29.73 -5.35 18.01
N ILE A 114 -28.75 -6.25 17.86
CA ILE A 114 -29.00 -7.64 17.50
C ILE A 114 -29.41 -8.39 18.77
N PRO A 115 -30.64 -8.95 18.84
CA PRO A 115 -31.01 -9.84 19.94
C PRO A 115 -30.20 -11.13 19.78
N TRP A 116 -29.35 -11.44 20.77
CA TRP A 116 -28.45 -12.61 20.75
C TRP A 116 -29.16 -13.90 21.20
N ASP A 117 -30.48 -13.83 21.39
CA ASP A 117 -31.31 -14.87 22.01
C ASP A 117 -31.37 -16.17 21.18
N TRP A 118 -31.11 -16.07 19.87
CA TRP A 118 -31.08 -17.20 18.94
C TRP A 118 -29.72 -17.93 18.92
N VAL A 119 -28.69 -17.40 19.58
CA VAL A 119 -27.38 -18.07 19.62
C VAL A 119 -27.40 -19.17 20.68
N PRO A 120 -27.25 -20.45 20.28
CA PRO A 120 -27.28 -21.56 21.23
C PRO A 120 -26.10 -21.45 22.19
N GLN A 121 -26.39 -21.41 23.49
CA GLN A 121 -25.36 -21.45 24.52
C GLN A 121 -24.79 -22.87 24.60
N ILE A 122 -23.72 -23.11 23.85
CA ILE A 122 -22.99 -24.39 23.90
C ILE A 122 -22.28 -24.45 25.26
N LYS A 123 -22.79 -25.31 26.16
CA LYS A 123 -22.10 -25.64 27.40
C LYS A 123 -20.89 -26.49 27.06
N LEU A 124 -19.72 -25.87 27.01
CA LEU A 124 -18.46 -26.59 26.88
C LEU A 124 -18.26 -27.45 28.14
N PRO A 125 -17.92 -28.74 28.00
CA PRO A 125 -17.62 -29.59 29.14
C PRO A 125 -16.42 -29.00 29.90
N ARG A 126 -16.55 -28.89 31.23
CA ARG A 126 -15.41 -28.53 32.09
C ARG A 126 -14.43 -29.69 32.07
N ILE A 127 -13.34 -29.53 31.32
CA ILE A 127 -12.20 -30.43 31.39
C ILE A 127 -11.42 -30.06 32.67
N PRO A 128 -11.30 -30.99 33.65
CA PRO A 128 -10.41 -30.76 34.78
C PRO A 128 -8.98 -30.74 34.26
N TRP A 129 -8.32 -29.59 34.40
CA TRP A 129 -6.90 -29.49 34.09
C TRP A 129 -6.11 -30.24 35.16
N PRO A 130 -5.06 -30.99 34.78
CA PRO A 130 -4.21 -31.64 35.76
C PRO A 130 -3.49 -30.59 36.62
N ASP A 131 -3.46 -30.81 37.93
CA ASP A 131 -2.65 -30.01 38.86
C ASP A 131 -1.18 -30.36 38.64
N ILE A 132 -0.51 -29.56 37.79
CA ILE A 132 0.93 -29.68 37.55
C ILE A 132 1.64 -28.85 38.63
N PRO A 133 2.42 -29.47 39.54
CA PRO A 133 3.25 -28.73 40.47
C PRO A 133 4.43 -28.11 39.70
N TRP A 134 4.28 -26.84 39.33
CA TRP A 134 5.36 -26.09 38.70
C TRP A 134 6.47 -25.81 39.73
N PRO A 135 7.75 -26.01 39.39
CA PRO A 135 8.85 -25.62 40.26
C PRO A 135 8.80 -24.10 40.47
N SER A 136 8.85 -23.66 41.74
CA SER A 136 8.94 -22.25 42.08
C SER A 136 10.32 -21.73 41.67
N ILE A 137 10.40 -21.10 40.50
CA ILE A 137 11.58 -20.39 40.05
C ILE A 137 11.61 -19.04 40.77
N PRO A 138 12.61 -18.76 41.64
CA PRO A 138 12.76 -17.44 42.25
C PRO A 138 13.25 -16.48 41.18
N TRP A 139 12.32 -15.81 40.51
CA TRP A 139 12.65 -14.71 39.62
C TRP A 139 13.21 -13.56 40.46
N PRO A 140 14.39 -13.01 40.13
CA PRO A 140 14.82 -11.75 40.75
C PRO A 140 13.74 -10.71 40.45
N GLY A 141 13.25 -10.05 41.51
CA GLY A 141 12.27 -8.99 41.37
C GLY A 141 12.79 -7.97 40.36
N LEU A 142 12.05 -7.77 39.27
CA LEU A 142 12.32 -6.64 38.40
C LEU A 142 12.17 -5.39 39.27
N PRO A 143 13.10 -4.43 39.21
CA PRO A 143 12.92 -3.17 39.90
C PRO A 143 11.59 -2.57 39.43
N ASP A 144 10.75 -2.14 40.37
CA ASP A 144 9.50 -1.45 40.07
C ASP A 144 9.82 -0.10 39.43
N ILE A 145 10.02 -0.13 38.12
CA ILE A 145 10.11 1.06 37.30
C ILE A 145 8.69 1.60 37.19
N ASN A 146 8.28 2.39 38.17
CA ASN A 146 7.09 3.21 38.06
C ASN A 146 7.38 4.30 37.03
N LEU A 147 7.03 4.02 35.77
CA LEU A 147 6.98 5.09 34.77
C LEU A 147 5.89 6.07 35.23
N PRO A 148 6.14 7.38 35.18
CA PRO A 148 5.10 8.37 35.42
C PRO A 148 3.87 8.11 34.53
N ASP A 149 2.66 8.30 35.04
CA ASP A 149 1.41 8.04 34.30
C ASP A 149 1.34 8.73 32.94
N TRP A 150 1.91 9.94 32.84
CA TRP A 150 1.98 10.67 31.58
C TRP A 150 2.84 9.96 30.53
N LEU A 151 3.89 9.25 30.96
CA LEU A 151 4.81 8.53 30.08
C LEU A 151 4.19 7.23 29.57
N GLY A 152 3.41 6.52 30.41
CA GLY A 152 2.59 5.39 29.97
C GLY A 152 1.58 5.81 28.90
N THR A 153 0.89 6.93 29.12
CA THR A 153 -0.07 7.51 28.16
C THR A 153 0.59 7.86 26.82
N VAL A 154 1.81 8.41 26.86
CA VAL A 154 2.59 8.74 25.66
C VAL A 154 3.00 7.48 24.90
N LEU A 155 3.45 6.43 25.59
CA LEU A 155 3.86 5.16 24.97
C LEU A 155 2.67 4.44 24.32
N ASP A 156 1.50 4.45 24.95
CA ASP A 156 0.29 3.86 24.39
C ASP A 156 -0.18 4.60 23.13
N ALA A 157 -0.12 5.93 23.15
CA ALA A 157 -0.39 6.76 21.98
C ALA A 157 0.67 6.54 20.87
N ALA A 158 1.93 6.35 21.25
CA ALA A 158 3.03 6.14 20.32
C ALA A 158 2.83 4.87 19.48
N LYS A 159 2.19 3.81 20.00
CA LYS A 159 1.92 2.59 19.21
C LYS A 159 1.07 2.86 17.97
N PHE A 160 0.18 3.86 18.03
CA PHE A 160 -0.69 4.23 16.91
C PHE A 160 -0.05 5.27 16.00
N VAL A 161 0.72 6.19 16.57
CA VAL A 161 1.31 7.32 15.84
C VAL A 161 2.64 6.94 15.17
N ALA A 162 3.43 6.06 15.80
CA ALA A 162 4.76 5.67 15.31
C ALA A 162 4.76 5.09 13.89
N PRO A 163 3.82 4.21 13.48
CA PRO A 163 3.80 3.70 12.10
C PRO A 163 3.57 4.80 11.06
N VAL A 164 2.70 5.77 11.37
CA VAL A 164 2.37 6.88 10.47
C VAL A 164 3.56 7.83 10.32
N VAL A 165 4.20 8.18 11.43
CA VAL A 165 5.40 9.02 11.44
C VAL A 165 6.56 8.32 10.71
N PHE A 166 6.74 7.02 10.93
CA PHE A 166 7.76 6.22 10.24
C PHE A 166 7.54 6.18 8.73
N ALA A 167 6.29 5.94 8.28
CA ALA A 167 5.95 5.96 6.87
C ALA A 167 6.18 7.35 6.23
N GLY A 168 5.78 8.42 6.93
CA GLY A 168 6.02 9.80 6.50
C GLY A 168 7.52 10.11 6.38
N TRP A 169 8.32 9.73 7.39
CA TRP A 169 9.77 9.88 7.37
C TRP A 169 10.42 9.11 6.22
N LEU A 170 10.02 7.86 5.99
CA LEU A 170 10.53 7.02 4.91
C LEU A 170 10.22 7.65 3.54
N ALA A 171 9.00 8.16 3.35
CA ALA A 171 8.59 8.85 2.13
C ALA A 171 9.40 10.14 1.89
N VAL A 172 9.66 10.93 2.94
CA VAL A 172 10.48 12.15 2.84
C VAL A 172 11.93 11.80 2.50
N ARG A 173 12.51 10.79 3.15
CA ARG A 173 13.89 10.33 2.91
C ARG A 173 14.06 9.83 1.48
N GLU A 174 13.13 9.02 1.00
CA GLU A 174 13.14 8.52 -0.38
C GLU A 174 12.94 9.66 -1.40
N SER A 175 12.08 10.64 -1.10
CA SER A 175 11.91 11.84 -1.93
C SER A 175 13.19 12.67 -2.03
N ARG A 176 13.92 12.83 -0.93
CA ARG A 176 15.23 13.53 -0.92
C ARG A 176 16.28 12.78 -1.73
N ARG A 177 16.39 11.46 -1.54
CA ARG A 177 17.31 10.61 -2.31
C ARG A 177 17.11 10.74 -3.81
N ARG A 178 15.86 10.76 -4.28
CA ARG A 178 15.53 10.92 -5.71
C ARG A 178 15.92 12.28 -6.29
N ARG A 179 16.05 13.33 -5.47
CA ARG A 179 16.50 14.66 -5.91
C ARG A 179 18.02 14.72 -6.10
N GLU A 180 18.78 13.98 -5.29
CA GLU A 180 20.24 13.92 -5.38
C GLU A 180 20.69 13.09 -6.59
N SER A 181 19.99 11.99 -6.91
CA SER A 181 20.29 11.17 -8.09
C SER A 181 19.95 11.85 -9.43
N LYS A 182 19.21 12.97 -9.43
CA LYS A 182 18.90 13.74 -10.65
C LYS A 182 19.89 14.87 -10.94
N ARG A 183 20.89 15.08 -10.07
CA ARG A 183 21.94 16.10 -10.21
C ARG A 183 23.31 15.54 -10.65
N ARG A 184 23.43 14.22 -10.77
CA ARG A 184 24.56 13.55 -11.45
C ARG A 184 24.11 13.13 -12.83
#